data_AF-A0A1F9APQ6-F1
#
_entry.id   AF-A0A1F9APQ6-F1
#
_cell.length_a   1.000
_cell.length_b   1.000
_cell.length_c   1.000
_cell.angle_alpha   90.00
_cell.angle_beta   90.00
_cell.angle_gamma   90.00
#
_symmetry.space_group_name_H-M   'P 1'
#
loop_
_entity.id
_entity.type
_entity.pdbx_description
1 polymer ?
#
loop_
_entity_poly.entity_id
_entity_poly.type
_entity_poly.pdbx_seq_one_letter_code
_entity_poly.pdbx_strand_id
1 'polypeptide(L)'
;MTMAETRALARRIRACAQGAAQATGSRLRAKIFYKDAYEPFAPNRALGETFTRALQQLNIPIQQGPEDQEMGSTDVGNVSSRAPTLHPTLAIPGNDAACHSPGFVLAAGSDAGMETMLRAVQALALTGVEVLRNPRLRQKMREEFLARRRR
;
A
#
# COMPACT_ATOMS: atom_id res chain seq x y z
N MET A 1 11.47 -3.86 4.05
CA MET A 1 11.79 -4.43 5.38
C MET A 1 10.60 -5.19 5.96
N THR A 2 10.79 -6.34 6.59
CA THR A 2 9.76 -7.07 7.35
C THR A 2 9.49 -6.45 8.73
N MET A 3 8.39 -6.80 9.39
CA MET A 3 8.15 -6.37 10.77
C MET A 3 9.21 -6.84 11.76
N ALA A 4 9.82 -8.01 11.52
CA ALA A 4 10.92 -8.51 12.33
C ALA A 4 12.17 -7.61 12.18
N GLU A 5 12.49 -7.23 10.95
CA GLU A 5 13.58 -6.30 10.63
C GLU A 5 13.32 -4.91 11.23
N THR A 6 12.10 -4.37 11.12
CA THR A 6 11.70 -3.09 11.73
C THR A 6 11.88 -3.12 13.24
N ARG A 7 11.47 -4.20 13.91
CA ARG A 7 11.68 -4.37 15.36
C ARG A 7 13.15 -4.51 15.73
N ALA A 8 13.94 -5.21 14.92
CA ALA A 8 15.39 -5.30 15.13
C ALA A 8 16.08 -3.94 14.99
N LEU A 9 15.70 -3.15 13.98
CA LEU A 9 16.20 -1.79 13.79
C LEU A 9 15.82 -0.89 14.97
N ALA A 10 14.57 -0.92 15.42
CA ALA A 10 14.12 -0.14 16.57
C ALA A 10 14.91 -0.47 17.86
N ARG A 11 15.28 -1.74 18.07
CA ARG A 11 16.16 -2.15 19.17
C ARG A 11 17.56 -1.55 19.04
N ARG A 12 18.14 -1.55 17.84
CA ARG A 12 19.46 -0.93 17.57
C ARG A 12 19.43 0.58 17.82
N ILE A 13 18.40 1.28 17.36
CA ILE A 13 18.22 2.71 17.60
C ILE A 13 18.14 3.01 19.10
N ARG A 14 17.39 2.19 19.86
CA ARG A 14 17.31 2.33 21.32
C ARG A 14 18.66 2.10 22.00
N ALA A 15 19.44 1.13 21.55
CA ALA A 15 20.78 0.87 22.07
C ALA A 15 21.72 2.06 21.82
N CYS A 16 21.67 2.68 20.64
CA CYS A 16 22.43 3.90 20.36
C CYS A 16 22.05 5.06 21.29
N ALA A 17 20.74 5.27 21.51
CA ALA A 17 20.25 6.30 22.43
C ALA A 17 20.67 6.03 23.89
N GLN A 18 20.71 4.75 24.31
CA GLN A 18 21.21 4.35 25.62
C GLN A 18 22.70 4.66 25.78
N GLY A 19 23.51 4.36 24.75
CA GLY A 19 24.94 4.68 24.74
C GLY A 19 25.20 6.18 24.89
N ALA A 20 24.44 7.01 24.15
CA ALA A 20 24.57 8.47 24.25
C ALA A 20 24.17 9.02 25.65
N ALA A 21 23.11 8.48 26.24
CA ALA A 21 22.68 8.86 27.58
C ALA A 21 23.74 8.50 28.63
N GLN A 22 24.32 7.30 28.52
CA GLN A 22 25.40 6.85 29.41
C GLN A 22 26.64 7.73 29.30
N ALA A 23 27.10 8.04 28.07
CA ALA A 23 28.30 8.84 27.84
C ALA A 23 28.19 10.28 28.37
N THR A 24 26.96 10.82 28.47
CA THR A 24 26.71 12.21 28.86
C THR A 24 26.18 12.37 30.28
N GLY A 25 25.99 11.27 31.02
CA GLY A 25 25.34 11.29 32.33
C GLY A 25 23.85 11.66 32.30
N SER A 26 23.23 11.66 31.12
CA SER A 26 21.82 11.98 30.93
C SER A 26 20.91 10.77 31.18
N ARG A 27 19.62 11.01 31.38
CA ARG A 27 18.60 9.95 31.51
C ARG A 27 17.80 9.77 30.22
N LEU A 28 17.81 8.57 29.65
CA LEU A 28 16.94 8.22 28.53
C LEU A 28 15.52 7.87 29.00
N ARG A 29 14.52 8.47 28.36
CA ARG A 29 13.13 7.99 28.35
C ARG A 29 12.69 7.79 26.91
N ALA A 30 12.49 6.54 26.50
CA ALA A 30 12.06 6.20 25.15
C ALA A 30 10.79 5.35 25.19
N LYS A 31 9.85 5.65 24.29
CA LYS A 31 8.66 4.84 24.01
C LYS A 31 8.67 4.48 22.54
N ILE A 32 8.44 3.21 22.23
CA ILE A 32 8.31 2.71 20.86
C ILE A 32 6.88 2.20 20.71
N PHE A 33 6.14 2.79 19.77
CA PHE A 33 4.73 2.49 19.56
C PHE A 33 4.55 1.42 18.47
N TYR A 34 4.81 0.16 18.81
CA TYR A 34 4.67 -0.95 17.86
C TYR A 34 3.24 -1.19 17.36
N LYS A 35 2.24 -0.75 18.13
CA LYS A 35 0.83 -0.85 17.76
C LYS A 35 0.47 0.02 16.54
N ASP A 36 1.24 1.09 16.31
CA ASP A 36 0.99 2.06 15.24
C ASP A 36 1.91 1.80 14.04
N ALA A 37 2.59 0.64 14.00
CA ALA A 37 3.54 0.31 12.96
C ALA A 37 2.84 -0.22 11.70
N TYR A 38 3.22 0.32 10.55
CA TYR A 38 2.78 -0.17 9.25
C TYR A 38 3.47 -1.48 8.90
N GLU A 39 2.65 -2.48 8.58
CA GLU A 39 3.14 -3.73 8.01
C GLU A 39 3.47 -3.52 6.52
N PRO A 40 4.43 -4.28 5.95
CA PRO A 40 4.71 -4.20 4.52
C PRO A 40 3.47 -4.55 3.71
N PHE A 41 3.16 -3.73 2.71
CA PHE A 41 2.08 -4.06 1.78
C PHE A 41 2.44 -5.31 0.99
N ALA A 42 1.45 -6.17 0.82
CA ALA A 42 1.64 -7.43 0.16
C ALA A 42 0.47 -7.70 -0.80
N PRO A 43 0.73 -7.59 -2.13
CA PRO A 43 -0.32 -7.60 -3.13
C PRO A 43 -0.97 -8.98 -3.27
N ASN A 44 -2.23 -8.99 -3.72
CA ASN A 44 -2.91 -10.18 -4.24
C ASN A 44 -2.95 -10.09 -5.76
N ARG A 45 -2.22 -10.96 -6.46
CA ARG A 45 -1.99 -10.85 -7.91
C ARG A 45 -3.28 -11.13 -8.67
N ALA A 46 -4.05 -12.14 -8.27
CA ALA A 46 -5.34 -12.42 -8.88
C ALA A 46 -6.30 -11.22 -8.81
N LEU A 47 -6.30 -10.50 -7.69
CA LEU A 47 -7.10 -9.27 -7.53
C LEU A 47 -6.54 -8.13 -8.38
N GLY A 48 -5.22 -7.96 -8.43
CA GLY A 48 -4.54 -7.00 -9.30
C GLY A 48 -4.84 -7.20 -10.78
N GLU A 49 -4.70 -8.43 -11.28
CA GLU A 49 -5.06 -8.83 -12.65
C GLU A 49 -6.52 -8.51 -12.98
N THR A 50 -7.41 -8.70 -12.01
CA THR A 50 -8.83 -8.39 -12.16
C THR A 50 -9.07 -6.89 -12.29
N PHE A 51 -8.39 -6.09 -11.48
CA PHE A 51 -8.42 -4.63 -11.59
C PHE A 51 -7.83 -4.14 -12.92
N THR A 52 -6.72 -4.72 -13.38
CA THR A 52 -6.13 -4.41 -14.69
C THR A 52 -7.13 -4.65 -15.83
N ARG A 53 -7.90 -5.74 -15.80
CA ARG A 53 -8.96 -5.98 -16.79
C ARG A 53 -10.07 -4.93 -16.71
N ALA A 54 -10.45 -4.50 -15.51
CA ALA A 54 -11.44 -3.43 -15.35
C ALA A 54 -10.94 -2.10 -15.93
N LEU A 55 -9.66 -1.74 -15.74
CA LEU A 55 -9.05 -0.57 -16.38
C LEU A 55 -9.08 -0.66 -17.91
N GLN A 56 -8.78 -1.84 -18.47
CA GLN A 56 -8.84 -2.09 -19.92
C GLN A 56 -10.27 -1.90 -20.46
N GLN A 57 -11.28 -2.42 -19.77
CA GLN A 57 -12.69 -2.24 -20.17
C GLN A 57 -13.12 -0.77 -20.19
N LEU A 58 -12.54 0.05 -19.30
CA LEU A 58 -12.80 1.48 -19.21
C LEU A 58 -11.86 2.33 -20.08
N ASN A 59 -11.03 1.70 -20.92
CA ASN A 59 -10.02 2.36 -21.74
C ASN A 59 -9.12 3.32 -20.92
N ILE A 60 -8.76 2.92 -19.70
CA ILE A 60 -7.82 3.65 -18.85
C ILE A 60 -6.41 3.17 -19.17
N PRO A 61 -5.47 4.05 -19.56
CA PRO A 61 -4.09 3.65 -19.81
C PRO A 61 -3.46 2.99 -18.58
N ILE A 62 -2.74 1.90 -18.80
CA ILE A 62 -2.06 1.15 -17.74
C ILE A 62 -0.56 1.36 -17.89
N GLN A 63 0.06 1.87 -16.84
CA GLN A 63 1.50 1.90 -16.68
C GLN A 63 1.84 1.13 -15.42
N GLN A 64 2.47 -0.04 -15.59
CA GLN A 64 2.88 -0.89 -14.48
C GLN A 64 4.39 -0.80 -14.31
N GLY A 65 4.82 -0.35 -13.13
CA GLY A 65 6.21 -0.40 -12.71
C GLY A 65 6.61 -1.81 -12.22
N PRO A 66 7.88 -2.00 -11.85
CA PRO A 66 8.34 -3.25 -11.27
C PRO A 66 7.65 -3.51 -9.92
N GLU A 67 7.35 -4.77 -9.64
CA GLU A 67 6.53 -5.14 -8.47
C GLU A 67 7.24 -4.96 -7.11
N ASP A 68 8.56 -4.86 -7.12
CA ASP A 68 9.40 -4.62 -5.95
C ASP A 68 9.63 -3.12 -5.68
N GLN A 69 9.03 -2.24 -6.49
CA GLN A 69 9.10 -0.81 -6.26
C GLN A 69 8.42 -0.43 -4.93
N GLU A 70 9.14 0.30 -4.07
CA GLU A 70 8.57 0.82 -2.83
C GLU A 70 7.46 1.83 -3.14
N MET A 71 6.22 1.48 -2.80
CA MET A 71 5.01 2.25 -3.11
C MET A 71 4.62 3.27 -2.02
N GLY A 72 5.51 3.54 -1.06
CA GLY A 72 5.27 4.44 0.07
C GLY A 72 4.79 3.74 1.35
N SER A 73 4.46 4.54 2.35
CA SER A 73 4.02 4.09 3.68
C SER A 73 2.49 4.18 3.81
N THR A 74 1.84 3.06 4.11
CA THR A 74 0.37 2.99 4.24
C THR A 74 -0.06 1.92 5.25
N ASP A 75 -1.14 2.20 5.98
CA ASP A 75 -1.82 1.25 6.87
C ASP A 75 -2.56 0.14 6.11
N VAL A 76 -2.76 0.29 4.80
CA VAL A 76 -3.28 -0.77 3.92
C VAL A 76 -2.38 -2.01 3.96
N GLY A 77 -1.09 -1.85 4.28
CA GLY A 77 -0.21 -2.98 4.56
C GLY A 77 -0.68 -3.85 5.73
N ASN A 78 -1.21 -3.27 6.80
CA ASN A 78 -1.81 -4.00 7.92
C ASN A 78 -3.09 -4.73 7.50
N VAL A 79 -3.89 -4.18 6.59
CA VAL A 79 -5.05 -4.87 6.02
C VAL A 79 -4.59 -6.06 5.17
N SER A 80 -3.53 -5.88 4.37
CA SER A 80 -3.00 -6.90 3.47
C SER A 80 -2.44 -8.13 4.17
N SER A 81 -2.13 -8.08 5.47
CA SER A 81 -1.74 -9.26 6.25
C SER A 81 -2.93 -10.07 6.77
N ARG A 82 -4.13 -9.51 6.72
CA ARG A 82 -5.38 -10.08 7.27
C ARG A 82 -6.34 -10.53 6.18
N ALA A 83 -6.30 -9.92 4.99
CA ALA A 83 -7.15 -10.26 3.87
C ALA A 83 -6.45 -10.05 2.50
N PRO A 84 -6.90 -10.74 1.42
CA PRO A 84 -6.58 -10.34 0.06
C PRO A 84 -6.90 -8.86 -0.14
N THR A 85 -5.92 -8.07 -0.57
CA THR A 85 -6.01 -6.60 -0.61
C THR A 85 -5.47 -6.07 -1.93
N LEU A 86 -6.10 -5.00 -2.43
CA LEU A 86 -5.72 -4.24 -3.60
C LEU A 86 -5.40 -2.80 -3.18
N HIS A 87 -4.32 -2.23 -3.71
CA HIS A 87 -3.94 -0.83 -3.47
C HIS A 87 -3.39 -0.22 -4.76
N PRO A 88 -4.27 0.16 -5.70
CA PRO A 88 -3.86 0.69 -7.00
C PRO A 88 -3.65 2.20 -6.95
N THR A 89 -2.87 2.74 -7.88
CA THR A 89 -2.72 4.17 -8.12
C THR A 89 -3.20 4.51 -9.51
N LEU A 90 -3.91 5.64 -9.65
CA LEU A 90 -4.30 6.19 -10.95
C LEU A 90 -3.70 7.59 -11.07
N ALA A 91 -3.08 7.88 -12.21
CA ALA A 91 -2.50 9.18 -12.49
C ALA A 91 -3.61 10.19 -12.81
N ILE A 92 -3.52 11.39 -12.24
CA ILE A 92 -4.33 12.53 -12.66
C ILE A 92 -3.70 13.09 -13.95
N PRO A 93 -4.45 13.17 -15.07
CA PRO A 93 -3.91 13.65 -16.33
C PRO A 93 -3.26 15.04 -16.22
N GLY A 94 -2.06 15.19 -16.77
CA GLY A 94 -1.33 16.47 -16.80
C GLY A 94 -0.69 16.88 -15.47
N ASN A 95 -0.77 16.06 -14.43
CA ASN A 95 -0.09 16.33 -13.16
C ASN A 95 1.28 15.66 -13.09
N ASP A 96 2.32 16.46 -12.89
CA ASP A 96 3.70 16.04 -12.59
C ASP A 96 4.11 16.29 -11.13
N ALA A 97 3.23 16.93 -10.34
CA ALA A 97 3.50 17.24 -8.95
C ALA A 97 3.58 15.96 -8.10
N ALA A 98 4.60 15.88 -7.26
CA ALA A 98 4.77 14.79 -6.32
C ALA A 98 3.65 14.75 -5.28
N CYS A 99 3.29 13.55 -4.81
CA CYS A 99 2.45 13.38 -3.63
C CYS A 99 3.01 14.21 -2.45
N HIS A 100 2.13 14.71 -1.58
CA HIS A 100 2.48 15.60 -0.46
C HIS A 100 2.98 17.01 -0.84
N SER A 101 2.65 17.50 -2.04
CA SER A 101 2.96 18.87 -2.46
C SER A 101 1.69 19.73 -2.62
N PRO A 102 1.79 21.07 -2.51
CA PRO A 102 0.69 21.96 -2.87
C PRO A 102 0.20 21.78 -4.31
N GLY A 103 1.10 21.46 -5.25
CA GLY A 103 0.73 21.16 -6.64
C GLY A 103 -0.21 19.96 -6.74
N PHE A 104 0.06 18.89 -5.97
CA PHE A 104 -0.83 17.73 -5.94
C PHE A 104 -2.18 18.03 -5.32
N VAL A 105 -2.26 18.94 -4.34
CA VAL A 105 -3.55 19.39 -3.78
C VAL A 105 -4.40 20.07 -4.86
N LEU A 106 -3.79 20.94 -5.67
CA LEU A 106 -4.48 21.59 -6.78
C LEU A 106 -4.93 20.57 -7.83
N ALA A 107 -4.06 19.62 -8.20
CA ALA A 107 -4.40 18.57 -9.15
C ALA A 107 -5.53 17.66 -8.65
N ALA A 108 -5.47 17.21 -7.39
CA ALA A 108 -6.48 16.36 -6.77
C ALA A 108 -7.83 17.06 -6.61
N GLY A 109 -7.82 18.37 -6.38
CA GLY A 109 -9.04 19.20 -6.29
C GLY A 109 -9.57 19.69 -7.64
N SER A 110 -8.91 19.37 -8.76
CA SER A 110 -9.33 19.80 -10.09
C SER A 110 -10.43 18.91 -10.68
N ASP A 111 -11.06 19.37 -11.76
CA ASP A 111 -12.02 18.57 -12.54
C ASP A 111 -11.39 17.27 -13.06
N ALA A 112 -10.13 17.32 -13.50
CA ALA A 112 -9.39 16.13 -13.92
C ALA A 112 -9.16 15.14 -12.76
N GLY A 113 -8.90 15.65 -11.55
CA GLY A 113 -8.80 14.84 -10.33
C GLY A 113 -10.13 14.17 -9.99
N MET A 114 -11.23 14.91 -10.06
CA MET A 114 -12.58 14.40 -9.85
C MET A 114 -12.96 13.33 -10.89
N GLU A 115 -12.69 13.57 -12.17
CA GLU A 115 -12.94 12.59 -13.23
C GLU A 115 -12.12 11.31 -13.03
N THR A 116 -10.83 11.46 -12.66
CA THR A 116 -9.95 10.33 -12.34
C THR A 116 -10.50 9.51 -11.18
N MET A 117 -11.00 10.16 -10.13
CA MET A 117 -11.64 9.49 -8.99
C MET A 117 -12.89 8.70 -9.43
N LEU A 118 -13.76 9.28 -10.24
CA LEU A 118 -14.95 8.60 -10.75
C LEU A 118 -14.59 7.35 -11.58
N ARG A 119 -13.56 7.46 -12.43
CA ARG A 119 -13.04 6.32 -13.20
C ARG A 119 -12.43 5.24 -12.30
N ALA A 120 -11.73 5.64 -11.22
CA ALA A 120 -11.23 4.70 -10.21
C ALA A 120 -12.37 3.94 -9.54
N VAL A 121 -13.45 4.63 -9.16
CA VAL A 121 -14.65 4.02 -8.56
C VAL A 121 -15.30 3.01 -9.51
N GLN A 122 -15.42 3.33 -10.80
CA GLN A 122 -15.94 2.41 -11.81
C GLN A 122 -15.07 1.14 -11.92
N ALA A 123 -13.74 1.30 -11.97
CA ALA A 123 -12.82 0.17 -12.03
C ALA A 123 -12.91 -0.73 -10.79
N LEU A 124 -13.02 -0.12 -9.60
CA LEU A 124 -13.23 -0.84 -8.34
C LEU A 124 -14.56 -1.57 -8.30
N ALA A 125 -15.64 -0.95 -8.79
CA ALA A 125 -16.97 -1.56 -8.85
C ALA A 125 -16.98 -2.79 -9.78
N LEU A 126 -16.43 -2.67 -10.98
CA LEU A 126 -16.29 -3.80 -11.92
C LEU A 126 -15.46 -4.94 -11.29
N THR A 127 -14.36 -4.59 -10.60
CA THR A 127 -13.53 -5.57 -9.89
C THR A 127 -14.30 -6.26 -8.77
N GLY A 128 -15.05 -5.52 -7.97
CA GLY A 128 -15.89 -6.05 -6.90
C GLY A 128 -16.98 -7.00 -7.43
N VAL A 129 -17.65 -6.63 -8.52
CA VAL A 129 -18.65 -7.50 -9.18
C VAL A 129 -18.03 -8.81 -9.64
N GLU A 130 -16.85 -8.77 -10.27
CA GLU A 130 -16.15 -9.99 -10.70
C GLU A 130 -15.78 -10.88 -9.51
N VAL A 131 -15.25 -10.29 -8.43
CA VAL A 131 -14.93 -11.02 -7.18
C VAL A 131 -16.17 -11.67 -6.58
N LEU A 132 -17.32 -10.98 -6.57
CA LEU A 132 -18.57 -11.50 -6.01
C LEU A 132 -19.18 -12.62 -6.88
N ARG A 133 -19.07 -12.53 -8.21
CA ARG A 133 -19.69 -13.49 -9.13
C ARG A 133 -18.82 -14.71 -9.42
N ASN A 134 -17.50 -14.60 -9.29
CA ASN A 134 -16.56 -15.64 -9.72
C ASN A 134 -15.98 -16.43 -8.52
N PRO A 135 -16.51 -17.63 -8.21
CA PRO A 135 -16.00 -18.45 -7.10
C PRO A 135 -14.56 -18.92 -7.33
N ARG A 136 -14.15 -19.16 -8.58
CA ARG A 136 -12.77 -19.58 -8.92
C ARG A 136 -11.77 -18.46 -8.64
N LEU A 137 -12.12 -17.21 -8.94
CA LEU A 137 -11.31 -16.06 -8.59
C LEU A 137 -11.13 -15.94 -7.07
N ARG A 138 -12.22 -16.05 -6.29
CA ARG A 138 -12.13 -16.02 -4.81
C ARG A 138 -11.25 -17.13 -4.27
N GLN A 139 -11.31 -18.32 -4.85
CA GLN A 139 -10.43 -19.43 -4.48
C GLN A 139 -8.95 -19.08 -4.76
N LYS A 140 -8.62 -18.62 -5.98
CA LYS A 140 -7.26 -18.20 -6.34
C LYS A 140 -6.74 -17.10 -5.40
N MET A 141 -7.55 -16.07 -5.13
CA MET A 141 -7.21 -14.99 -4.20
C MET A 141 -6.88 -15.52 -2.80
N ARG A 142 -7.67 -16.49 -2.30
CA ARG A 142 -7.46 -17.11 -0.98
C ARG A 142 -6.20 -17.96 -0.96
N GLU A 143 -5.95 -18.74 -2.00
CA GLU A 143 -4.75 -19.58 -2.13
C GLU A 143 -3.48 -18.72 -2.14
N GLU A 144 -3.43 -17.65 -2.94
CA GLU A 144 -2.31 -16.71 -2.97
C GLU A 144 -2.07 -16.07 -1.58
N PHE A 145 -3.14 -15.64 -0.91
CA PHE A 145 -3.06 -15.05 0.43
C PHE A 145 -2.50 -16.04 1.46
N LEU A 146 -2.96 -17.30 1.45
CA LEU A 146 -2.50 -18.33 2.38
C LEU A 146 -1.07 -18.80 2.09
N ALA A 147 -0.69 -18.92 0.81
CA ALA A 147 0.65 -19.31 0.42
C ALA A 147 1.71 -18.32 0.93
N ARG A 148 1.39 -17.02 0.89
CA ARG A 148 2.26 -15.97 1.45
C ARG A 148 2.44 -16.07 2.96
N ARG A 149 1.39 -16.43 3.71
CA ARG A 149 1.48 -16.58 5.18
C ARG A 149 2.35 -17.75 5.65
N ARG A 150 2.67 -18.69 4.76
CA ARG A 150 3.56 -19.82 5.05
C ARG A 150 5.05 -19.51 4.80
N ARG A 151 5.35 -18.35 4.21
CA ARG A 151 6.69 -17.81 4.02
C ARG A 151 7.03 -16.85 5.14
#